data_AF-A0A1M3HS51-F1
#
_entry.id   AF-A0A1M3HS51-F1
#
_cell.length_a   1.000
_cell.length_b   1.000
_cell.length_c   1.000
_cell.angle_alpha   90.00
_cell.angle_beta   90.00
_cell.angle_gamma   90.00
#
_symmetry.space_group_name_H-M   'P 1'
#
loop_
_entity.id
_entity.type
_entity.pdbx_description
1 polymer ?
#
loop_
_entity_poly.entity_id
_entity_poly.type
_entity_poly.pdbx_seq_one_letter_code
_entity_poly.pdbx_strand_id
1 'polypeptide(L)'
;MNSASNAWEADPWDAFDAITEVQLTGFRERAAKAIEWTSMRNAAASVFSIEIEKLIGADAVFFATHDGEELLLMQSVWHGFPDPPEWRLATRANGSDDQWSSWGHFADLPDTWQLLPSDS
;
A
#
# COMPACT_ATOMS: atom_id res chain seq x y z
N MET A 1 16.60 -1.31 -20.05
CA MET A 1 15.23 -1.53 -19.55
C MET A 1 14.58 -0.17 -19.40
N ASN A 2 13.47 0.07 -20.09
CA ASN A 2 12.75 1.34 -20.04
C ASN A 2 11.83 1.30 -18.82
N SER A 3 12.14 2.07 -17.78
CA SER A 3 11.41 2.13 -16.51
C SER A 3 10.09 2.92 -16.59
N ALA A 4 9.35 2.82 -17.71
CA ALA A 4 8.16 3.62 -17.98
C ALA A 4 6.83 2.87 -17.75
N SER A 5 6.84 1.68 -17.14
CA SER A 5 5.64 0.81 -17.11
C SER A 5 5.07 0.53 -15.73
N ASN A 6 5.59 1.11 -14.65
CA ASN A 6 4.86 1.11 -13.38
C ASN A 6 4.02 2.39 -13.33
N ALA A 7 2.77 2.31 -13.82
CA ALA A 7 1.84 3.43 -13.95
C ALA A 7 1.41 3.92 -12.55
N TRP A 8 2.32 4.64 -11.89
CA TRP A 8 2.05 5.26 -10.60
C TRP A 8 1.19 6.51 -10.78
N GLU A 9 0.22 6.71 -9.90
CA GLU A 9 -0.70 7.84 -9.88
C GLU A 9 -0.88 8.35 -8.44
N ALA A 10 -1.10 9.66 -8.29
CA ALA A 10 -1.36 10.25 -6.98
C ALA A 10 -2.74 9.85 -6.43
N ASP A 11 -2.91 10.00 -5.12
CA ASP A 11 -4.18 9.79 -4.42
C ASP A 11 -4.57 11.05 -3.64
N PRO A 12 -5.59 11.82 -4.08
CA PRO A 12 -6.39 11.59 -5.28
C PRO A 12 -5.61 11.90 -6.57
N TRP A 13 -6.10 11.42 -7.72
CA TRP A 13 -5.46 11.56 -9.04
C TRP A 13 -5.24 13.03 -9.48
N ASP A 14 -6.06 13.95 -8.97
CA ASP A 14 -6.00 15.40 -9.25
C ASP A 14 -5.25 16.19 -8.17
N ALA A 15 -4.45 15.50 -7.34
CA ALA A 15 -3.64 16.14 -6.32
C ALA A 15 -2.68 17.19 -6.91
N PHE A 16 -2.50 18.30 -6.19
CA PHE A 16 -1.55 19.34 -6.53
C PHE A 16 -0.12 18.79 -6.64
N ASP A 17 0.69 19.37 -7.52
CA ASP A 17 2.08 18.94 -7.78
C ASP A 17 2.91 18.67 -6.51
N ALA A 18 2.79 19.53 -5.49
CA ALA A 18 3.51 19.35 -4.23
C ALA A 18 3.08 18.10 -3.46
N ILE A 19 1.79 17.75 -3.48
CA ILE A 19 1.27 16.53 -2.85
C ILE A 19 1.70 15.32 -3.67
N THR A 20 1.55 15.40 -5.00
CA THR A 20 1.98 14.36 -5.94
C THR A 20 3.47 14.03 -5.78
N GLU A 21 4.34 15.04 -5.64
CA GLU A 21 5.77 14.85 -5.43
C GLU A 21 6.09 14.19 -4.08
N VAL A 22 5.40 14.60 -3.00
CA VAL A 22 5.54 13.97 -1.68
C VAL A 22 5.12 12.50 -1.74
N GLN A 23 3.99 12.21 -2.38
CA GLN A 23 3.50 10.84 -2.49
C GLN A 23 4.42 9.96 -3.32
N LEU A 24 4.87 10.46 -4.48
CA LEU A 24 5.79 9.73 -5.34
C LEU A 24 7.13 9.47 -4.66
N THR A 25 7.64 10.45 -3.91
CA THR A 25 8.89 10.31 -3.14
C THR A 25 8.72 9.24 -2.06
N GLY A 26 7.64 9.32 -1.27
CA GLY A 26 7.38 8.33 -0.24
C GLY A 26 7.12 6.92 -0.79
N PHE A 27 6.46 6.80 -1.95
CA PHE A 27 6.33 5.53 -2.66
C PHE A 27 7.70 4.98 -3.05
N ARG A 28 8.54 5.77 -3.71
CA ARG A 28 9.89 5.35 -4.16
C ARG A 28 10.77 4.91 -3.00
N GLU A 29 10.72 5.62 -1.87
CA GLU A 29 11.45 5.24 -0.66
C GLU A 29 11.04 3.86 -0.16
N ARG A 30 9.74 3.54 -0.13
CA ARG A 30 9.22 2.25 0.35
C ARG A 30 9.36 1.13 -0.68
N ALA A 31 9.25 1.46 -1.96
CA ALA A 31 9.51 0.53 -3.07
C ALA A 31 10.98 0.08 -3.12
N ALA A 32 11.91 0.89 -2.62
CA ALA A 32 13.32 0.50 -2.52
C ALA A 32 13.64 -0.42 -1.33
N LYS A 33 12.71 -0.58 -0.37
CA LYS A 33 12.92 -1.39 0.83
C LYS A 33 12.48 -2.83 0.62
N ALA A 34 13.19 -3.76 1.26
CA ALA A 34 12.81 -5.17 1.32
C ALA A 34 11.69 -5.37 2.34
N ILE A 35 10.44 -5.20 1.91
CA ILE A 35 9.26 -5.29 2.78
C ILE A 35 8.66 -6.69 2.68
N GLU A 36 8.57 -7.37 3.81
CA GLU A 36 7.88 -8.65 3.95
C GLU A 36 6.41 -8.39 4.31
N TRP A 37 5.51 -8.73 3.40
CA TRP A 37 4.09 -8.51 3.52
C TRP A 37 3.40 -9.75 4.04
N THR A 38 2.56 -9.58 5.05
CA THR A 38 1.71 -10.65 5.60
C THR A 38 0.30 -10.51 5.07
N SER A 39 -0.26 -11.60 4.55
CA SER A 39 -1.65 -11.66 4.10
C SER A 39 -2.60 -11.36 5.25
N MET A 40 -3.60 -10.50 5.03
CA MET A 40 -4.67 -10.29 6.01
C MET A 40 -5.37 -11.60 6.37
N ARG A 41 -5.43 -12.58 5.45
CA ARG A 41 -6.01 -13.90 5.74
C ARG A 41 -5.28 -14.68 6.83
N ASN A 42 -4.01 -14.37 7.07
CA ASN A 42 -3.19 -14.97 8.11
C ASN A 42 -3.21 -14.14 9.41
N ALA A 43 -3.86 -12.99 9.43
CA ALA A 43 -3.90 -12.12 10.61
C ALA A 43 -4.81 -12.69 11.70
N ALA A 44 -4.54 -12.28 12.94
CA ALA A 44 -5.46 -12.48 14.05
C ALA A 44 -6.73 -11.60 13.87
N ALA A 45 -7.60 -11.58 14.88
CA ALA A 45 -8.82 -10.76 14.86
C ALA A 45 -8.56 -9.24 14.68
N SER A 46 -7.33 -8.78 14.93
CA SER A 46 -6.91 -7.40 14.73
C SER A 46 -5.48 -7.28 14.23
N VAL A 47 -5.21 -6.19 13.50
CA VAL A 47 -3.89 -5.75 13.03
C VAL A 47 -3.74 -4.27 13.38
N PHE A 48 -2.61 -3.89 13.96
CA PHE A 48 -2.34 -2.51 14.39
C PHE A 48 -3.43 -1.89 15.29
N SER A 49 -4.00 -2.72 16.17
CA SER A 49 -5.14 -2.36 17.04
C SER A 49 -6.42 -2.00 16.28
N ILE A 50 -6.52 -2.36 15.00
CA ILE A 50 -7.72 -2.20 14.15
C ILE A 50 -8.28 -3.59 13.88
N GLU A 51 -9.60 -3.74 14.03
CA GLU A 51 -10.29 -4.99 13.69
C GLU A 51 -10.06 -5.37 12.23
N ILE A 52 -9.79 -6.65 11.98
CA ILE A 52 -9.47 -7.14 10.64
C ILE A 52 -10.58 -6.85 9.63
N GLU A 53 -11.85 -6.96 10.04
CA GLU A 53 -13.02 -6.69 9.19
C GLU A 53 -13.06 -5.24 8.70
N LYS A 54 -12.61 -4.29 9.55
CA LYS A 54 -12.54 -2.87 9.19
C LYS A 54 -11.43 -2.60 8.18
N LEU A 55 -10.30 -3.32 8.27
CA LEU A 55 -9.21 -3.21 7.31
C LEU A 55 -9.59 -3.83 5.97
N ILE A 56 -10.21 -5.02 5.99
CA ILE A 56 -10.73 -5.68 4.78
C ILE A 56 -11.80 -4.81 4.10
N GLY A 57 -12.69 -4.19 4.87
CA GLY A 57 -13.70 -3.26 4.36
C GLY A 57 -13.12 -1.96 3.77
N ALA A 58 -11.83 -1.69 4.00
CA ALA A 58 -11.06 -0.61 3.37
C ALA A 58 -10.12 -1.13 2.27
N ASP A 59 -10.41 -2.32 1.71
CA ASP A 59 -9.68 -2.98 0.63
C ASP A 59 -8.25 -3.41 0.99
N ALA A 60 -7.88 -3.44 2.28
CA ALA A 60 -6.57 -3.89 2.70
C ALA A 60 -6.44 -5.42 2.57
N VAL A 61 -5.40 -5.86 1.88
CA VAL A 61 -5.15 -7.28 1.59
C VAL A 61 -3.85 -7.79 2.21
N PHE A 62 -2.86 -6.92 2.41
CA PHE A 62 -1.63 -7.23 3.14
C PHE A 62 -1.28 -6.13 4.14
N PHE A 63 -0.51 -6.50 5.15
CA PHE A 63 0.08 -5.59 6.13
C PHE A 63 1.54 -5.91 6.36
N ALA A 64 2.29 -4.90 6.80
CA ALA A 64 3.69 -5.06 7.20
C ALA A 64 4.05 -4.04 8.28
N THR A 65 5.09 -4.34 9.04
CA THR A 65 5.78 -3.34 9.87
C THR A 65 7.22 -3.26 9.38
N HIS A 66 7.68 -2.05 9.06
CA HIS A 66 9.03 -1.85 8.53
C HIS A 66 9.55 -0.47 8.93
N ASP A 67 10.79 -0.38 9.42
CA ASP A 67 11.42 0.88 9.87
C ASP A 67 10.59 1.73 10.85
N GLY A 68 9.79 1.10 11.72
CA GLY A 68 8.92 1.82 12.65
C GLY A 68 7.65 2.40 12.01
N GLU A 69 7.36 2.04 10.76
CA GLU A 69 6.09 2.29 10.10
C GLU A 69 5.20 1.06 10.14
N GLU A 70 3.90 1.29 10.26
CA GLU A 70 2.87 0.33 9.95
C GLU A 70 2.40 0.59 8.52
N LEU A 71 2.33 -0.47 7.72
CA LEU A 71 2.02 -0.40 6.30
C LEU A 71 0.80 -1.24 5.97
N LEU A 72 -0.05 -0.70 5.11
CA LEU A 72 -1.17 -1.39 4.50
C LEU A 72 -1.01 -1.36 2.99
N LEU A 73 -1.17 -2.53 2.40
CA LEU A 73 -1.25 -2.71 0.95
C LEU A 73 -2.69 -3.08 0.62
N MET A 74 -3.32 -2.23 -0.17
CA MET A 74 -4.71 -2.36 -0.59
C MET A 74 -4.77 -2.70 -2.07
N GLN A 75 -5.77 -3.50 -2.46
CA GLN A 75 -5.99 -3.91 -3.84
C GLN A 75 -7.32 -3.30 -4.33
N SER A 76 -7.24 -2.45 -5.34
CA SER A 76 -8.38 -1.84 -5.99
C SER A 76 -9.26 -2.90 -6.65
N VAL A 77 -10.52 -3.00 -6.24
CA VAL A 77 -11.53 -3.90 -6.84
C VAL A 77 -12.34 -3.23 -7.97
N TRP A 78 -11.88 -2.10 -8.51
CA TRP A 78 -12.62 -1.35 -9.53
C TRP A 78 -12.46 -1.95 -10.94
N HIS A 79 -13.58 -2.08 -11.66
CA HIS A 79 -13.66 -2.62 -13.03
C HIS A 79 -14.05 -1.53 -14.04
N GLY A 80 -13.27 -0.46 -14.13
CA GLY A 80 -13.50 0.65 -15.08
C GLY A 80 -12.41 0.74 -16.16
N PHE A 81 -12.69 1.51 -17.23
CA PHE A 81 -11.75 1.77 -18.32
C PHE A 81 -11.32 3.25 -18.32
N PRO A 82 -10.02 3.57 -18.45
CA PRO A 82 -8.87 2.65 -18.54
C PRO A 82 -8.66 1.85 -17.24
N ASP A 83 -7.98 0.70 -17.34
CA ASP A 83 -7.74 -0.17 -16.18
C ASP A 83 -7.00 0.64 -15.10
N PRO A 84 -7.60 0.83 -13.91
CA PRO A 84 -6.97 1.59 -12.84
C PRO A 84 -5.72 0.85 -12.34
N PRO A 85 -4.79 1.56 -11.69
CA PRO A 85 -3.72 0.89 -10.99
C PRO A 85 -4.29 -0.03 -9.88
N GLU A 86 -3.77 -1.25 -9.83
CA GLU A 86 -4.30 -2.34 -9.01
C GLU A 86 -4.04 -2.12 -7.51
N TRP A 87 -2.94 -1.46 -7.16
CA TRP A 87 -2.47 -1.39 -5.78
C TRP A 87 -2.51 0.03 -5.25
N ARG A 88 -2.70 0.14 -3.93
CA ARG A 88 -2.55 1.38 -3.16
C ARG A 88 -1.74 1.09 -1.91
N LEU A 89 -0.82 2.00 -1.59
CA LEU A 89 0.03 1.91 -0.40
C LEU A 89 -0.34 3.01 0.59
N ALA A 90 -0.50 2.64 1.85
CA ALA A 90 -0.62 3.61 2.94
C ALA A 90 0.29 3.24 4.11
N THR A 91 0.83 4.25 4.79
CA THR A 91 1.59 4.04 6.03
C THR A 91 1.20 5.02 7.13
N ARG A 92 1.51 4.64 8.36
CA ARG A 92 1.54 5.55 9.51
C ARG A 92 2.69 5.18 10.44
N ALA A 93 3.02 6.06 11.38
CA ALA A 93 3.97 5.73 12.42
C ALA A 93 3.43 4.60 13.33
N ASN A 94 4.29 3.67 13.72
CA ASN A 94 3.91 2.54 14.57
C ASN A 94 3.36 3.00 15.92
N GLY A 95 2.20 2.44 16.30
CA GLY A 95 1.51 2.78 17.53
C GLY A 95 0.89 4.19 17.53
N SER A 96 0.85 4.87 16.38
CA SER A 96 0.21 6.17 16.27
C SER A 96 -1.29 6.04 15.95
N ASP A 97 -2.08 6.88 16.59
CA ASP A 97 -3.47 7.14 16.24
C ASP A 97 -3.60 8.16 15.08
N ASP A 98 -2.47 8.61 14.52
CA ASP A 98 -2.44 9.52 13.38
C ASP A 98 -3.11 8.93 12.14
N GLN A 99 -3.48 9.84 11.24
CA GLN A 99 -4.06 9.48 9.96
C GLN A 99 -3.04 8.77 9.07
N TRP A 100 -3.51 7.73 8.36
CA TRP A 100 -2.73 7.05 7.35
C TRP A 100 -2.35 8.01 6.21
N SER A 101 -1.06 8.06 5.90
CA SER A 101 -0.53 8.75 4.74
C SER A 101 -0.64 7.83 3.52
N SER A 102 -1.27 8.32 2.46
CA SER A 102 -1.34 7.60 1.18
C SER A 102 -0.11 7.89 0.33
N TRP A 103 0.38 6.87 -0.37
CA TRP A 103 1.55 6.93 -1.25
C TRP A 103 1.16 6.67 -2.72
N GLY A 104 -0.10 6.89 -3.05
CA GLY A 104 -0.63 6.76 -4.40
C GLY A 104 -1.00 5.34 -4.81
N HIS A 105 -1.37 5.24 -6.06
CA HIS A 105 -1.80 4.04 -6.76
C HIS A 105 -0.71 3.56 -7.71
N PHE A 106 -0.59 2.25 -7.93
CA PHE A 106 0.41 1.67 -8.84
C PHE A 106 -0.04 0.32 -9.40
N ALA A 107 0.45 -0.02 -10.59
CA ALA A 107 0.01 -1.21 -11.31
C ALA A 107 0.68 -2.49 -10.80
N ASP A 108 2.00 -2.45 -10.60
CA ASP A 108 2.80 -3.64 -10.25
C ASP A 108 3.50 -3.45 -8.91
N LEU A 109 3.48 -4.52 -8.09
CA LEU A 109 4.23 -4.56 -6.84
C LEU A 109 5.75 -4.44 -7.10
N PRO A 110 6.50 -3.66 -6.30
CA PRO A 110 7.95 -3.61 -6.37
C PRO A 110 8.61 -5.00 -6.22
N ASP A 111 9.65 -5.28 -7.01
CA ASP A 111 10.40 -6.56 -6.97
C ASP A 111 11.06 -6.86 -5.61
N THR A 112 11.28 -5.82 -4.81
CA THR A 112 11.86 -5.90 -3.46
C THR A 112 10.85 -6.39 -2.42
N TRP A 113 9.56 -6.37 -2.74
CA TRP A 113 8.49 -6.76 -1.84
C TRP A 113 8.23 -8.25 -1.91
N GLN A 114 8.11 -8.87 -0.74
CA GLN A 114 7.87 -10.30 -0.63
C GLN A 114 6.49 -10.52 -0.04
N LEU A 115 5.57 -11.09 -0.84
CA LEU A 115 4.29 -11.54 -0.34
C LEU A 115 4.46 -12.90 0.33
N LEU A 116 4.31 -12.95 1.65
CA LEU A 116 4.36 -14.22 2.37
C LEU A 116 3.11 -15.05 2.01
N PRO A 117 3.27 -16.35 1.66
CA PRO A 117 2.15 -17.19 1.28
C PRO A 117 1.12 -17.27 2.42
N SER A 118 -0.15 -17.41 2.05
CA SER A 118 -1.15 -17.86 3.00
C SER A 118 -0.90 -19.34 3.24
N ASP A 119 -0.51 -19.73 4.46
CA ASP A 119 -0.35 -21.13 4.80
C ASP A 119 -1.68 -21.85 4.47
N SER A 120 -1.58 -22.86 3.59
CA SER A 120 -2.70 -23.60 3.01
C SER A 120 -3.21 -24.70 3.92
#